data_AF-A0A7S4JXE9-F1
#
_entry.id   AF-A0A7S4JXE9-F1
#
_cell.length_a   1.000
_cell.length_b   1.000
_cell.length_c   1.000
_cell.angle_alpha   90.00
_cell.angle_beta   90.00
_cell.angle_gamma   90.00
#
_symmetry.space_group_name_H-M   'P 1'
#
loop_
_entity.id
_entity.type
_entity.pdbx_description
1 polymer ?
#
loop_
_entity_poly.entity_id
_entity_poly.type
_entity_poly.pdbx_seq_one_letter_code
_entity_poly.pdbx_strand_id
1 'polypeptide(L)'
;MDRFSRRTSCKSIPFGVKMAGASSVLVAISLVVAFVPAWPDPISEALLPEGFSLQVFSSGLGRARGLQVLPNGDVLLVKAVSRKAISDDSAIILFWDDDADGIADGQRQLVGPGHDLTHGVEYVRPENNKGTGMLLASSDTTVYSWPYTHGDRSSSLGGGDPIVTN
;
A
#
# COMPACT_ATOMS: atom_id res chain seq x y z
N MET A 1 -0.09 -41.88 0.84
CA MET A 1 0.71 -40.72 0.39
C MET A 1 0.10 -40.27 -0.92
N ASP A 2 -0.99 -39.51 -0.81
CA ASP A 2 -1.88 -39.24 -1.92
C ASP A 2 -1.68 -37.83 -2.47
N ARG A 3 -1.92 -37.70 -3.77
CA ARG A 3 -1.40 -36.66 -4.66
C ARG A 3 -2.00 -35.27 -4.38
N PHE A 4 -1.13 -34.28 -4.21
CA PHE A 4 -1.50 -32.85 -4.24
C PHE A 4 -2.04 -32.47 -5.64
N SER A 5 -3.35 -32.30 -5.73
CA SER A 5 -4.07 -31.85 -6.93
C SER A 5 -3.90 -30.35 -7.10
N ARG A 6 -3.03 -29.93 -8.03
CA ARG A 6 -2.89 -28.52 -8.44
C ARG A 6 -4.09 -28.11 -9.29
N ARG A 7 -4.99 -27.27 -8.76
CA ARG A 7 -5.89 -26.43 -9.56
C ARG A 7 -6.28 -25.17 -8.81
N THR A 8 -5.79 -24.02 -9.27
CA THR A 8 -6.53 -22.76 -9.22
C THR A 8 -6.10 -21.95 -10.45
N SER A 9 -6.97 -21.98 -11.46
CA SER A 9 -6.88 -21.20 -12.69
C SER A 9 -7.67 -19.91 -12.46
N CYS A 10 -6.98 -18.77 -12.33
CA CYS A 10 -7.58 -17.47 -12.55
C CYS A 10 -7.46 -17.15 -14.06
N LYS A 11 -8.58 -17.13 -14.77
CA LYS A 11 -8.65 -16.83 -16.21
C LYS A 11 -8.59 -15.31 -16.42
N SER A 12 -7.56 -14.83 -17.12
CA SER A 12 -7.53 -13.47 -17.68
C SER A 12 -8.00 -13.46 -19.14
N ILE A 13 -8.71 -12.40 -19.54
CA ILE A 13 -9.25 -12.17 -20.89
C ILE A 13 -8.30 -11.23 -21.64
N PRO A 14 -7.91 -11.50 -22.91
CA PRO A 14 -7.09 -10.56 -23.67
C PRO A 14 -7.94 -9.46 -24.32
N PHE A 15 -7.57 -8.21 -24.08
CA PHE A 15 -8.03 -7.05 -24.86
C PHE A 15 -7.35 -7.03 -26.23
N GLY A 16 -8.14 -7.12 -27.30
CA GLY A 16 -7.70 -6.87 -28.67
C GLY A 16 -8.12 -5.48 -29.13
N VAL A 17 -7.18 -4.66 -29.59
CA VAL A 17 -7.48 -3.43 -30.34
C VAL A 17 -6.74 -3.48 -31.68
N LYS A 18 -7.51 -3.41 -32.77
CA LYS A 18 -7.04 -3.27 -34.16
C LYS A 18 -6.52 -1.85 -34.39
N MET A 19 -5.38 -1.71 -35.05
CA MET A 19 -4.86 -0.43 -35.57
C MET A 19 -4.83 -0.49 -37.10
N ALA A 20 -5.44 0.50 -37.76
CA ALA A 20 -5.39 0.71 -39.20
C ALA A 20 -4.72 2.07 -39.49
N GLY A 21 -3.89 2.12 -40.54
CA GLY A 21 -3.58 3.37 -41.26
C GLY A 21 -2.18 3.97 -41.12
N ALA A 22 -1.27 3.51 -42.00
CA ALA A 22 -0.20 4.23 -42.73
C ALA A 22 0.56 5.41 -42.10
N SER A 23 1.89 5.26 -41.93
CA SER A 23 2.94 5.94 -42.74
C SER A 23 4.33 5.56 -42.18
N SER A 24 5.20 5.01 -43.04
CA SER A 24 6.42 4.31 -42.63
C SER A 24 7.62 5.25 -42.46
N VAL A 25 8.05 5.45 -41.21
CA VAL A 25 9.43 5.84 -40.87
C VAL A 25 10.00 4.69 -40.04
N LEU A 26 10.87 3.88 -40.63
CA LEU A 26 11.55 2.78 -39.96
C LEU A 26 12.67 3.34 -39.08
N VAL A 27 12.35 3.66 -37.83
CA VAL A 27 13.36 3.78 -36.77
C VAL A 27 13.54 2.38 -36.19
N ALA A 28 14.69 1.77 -36.44
CA ALA A 28 15.07 0.50 -35.82
C ALA A 28 15.37 0.75 -34.33
N ILE A 29 14.32 0.73 -33.50
CA ILE A 29 14.46 0.69 -32.05
C ILE A 29 14.82 -0.75 -31.69
N SER A 30 16.08 -1.00 -31.36
CA SER A 30 16.51 -2.25 -30.73
C SER A 30 15.86 -2.35 -29.35
N LEU A 31 14.72 -3.05 -29.27
CA LEU A 31 14.09 -3.43 -28.01
C LEU A 31 14.96 -4.51 -27.36
N VAL A 32 15.78 -4.11 -26.39
CA VAL A 32 16.43 -5.07 -25.49
C VAL A 32 15.37 -5.55 -24.52
N VAL A 33 14.78 -6.72 -24.80
CA VAL A 33 13.91 -7.42 -23.84
C VAL A 33 14.81 -8.00 -22.75
N ALA A 34 15.02 -7.24 -21.68
CA ALA A 34 15.65 -7.76 -20.49
C ALA A 34 14.72 -8.79 -19.85
N PHE A 35 15.08 -10.05 -19.92
CA PHE A 35 14.41 -11.14 -19.21
C PHE A 35 14.79 -11.00 -17.72
N VAL A 36 14.04 -10.19 -16.99
CA VAL A 36 14.13 -10.17 -15.52
C VAL A 36 13.51 -11.49 -15.06
N PRO A 37 14.27 -12.40 -14.41
CA PRO A 37 13.66 -13.60 -13.85
C PRO A 37 12.57 -13.17 -12.89
N ALA A 38 11.34 -13.65 -13.12
CA ALA A 38 10.26 -13.46 -12.16
C ALA A 38 10.72 -14.13 -10.86
N TRP A 39 10.93 -13.32 -9.83
CA TRP A 39 11.06 -13.84 -8.47
C TRP A 39 9.79 -14.67 -8.20
N PRO A 40 9.90 -15.87 -7.60
CA PRO A 40 8.72 -16.66 -7.27
C PRO A 40 7.77 -15.80 -6.43
N ASP A 41 6.48 -15.82 -6.74
CA ASP A 41 5.48 -15.09 -5.97
C ASP A 41 5.57 -15.57 -4.51
N PRO A 42 6.00 -14.72 -3.56
CA PRO A 42 6.33 -15.15 -2.20
C PRO A 42 5.12 -15.73 -1.45
N ILE A 43 3.91 -15.49 -1.95
CA ILE A 43 2.65 -16.01 -1.43
C ILE A 43 2.45 -17.49 -1.78
N SER A 44 2.98 -17.95 -2.92
CA SER A 44 2.78 -19.32 -3.41
C SER A 44 3.45 -20.39 -2.55
N GLU A 45 4.38 -20.00 -1.69
CA GLU A 45 5.10 -20.87 -0.75
C GLU A 45 4.62 -20.73 0.70
N ALA A 46 3.63 -19.87 0.97
CA ALA A 46 3.13 -19.67 2.32
C ALA A 46 2.38 -20.91 2.83
N LEU A 47 2.75 -21.38 4.02
CA LEU A 47 2.01 -22.44 4.72
C LEU A 47 0.86 -21.82 5.51
N LEU A 48 -0.36 -22.21 5.15
CA LEU A 48 -1.59 -21.74 5.79
C LEU A 48 -2.27 -22.91 6.52
N PRO A 49 -2.90 -22.68 7.68
CA PRO A 49 -3.82 -23.64 8.28
C PRO A 49 -4.98 -23.96 7.33
N GLU A 50 -5.59 -25.14 7.49
CA GLU A 50 -6.78 -25.49 6.72
C GLU A 50 -7.89 -24.45 6.90
N GLY A 51 -8.58 -24.12 5.80
CA GLY A 51 -9.65 -23.12 5.78
C GLY A 51 -9.19 -21.68 5.58
N PHE A 52 -7.89 -21.41 5.50
CA PHE A 52 -7.35 -20.07 5.21
C PHE A 52 -6.88 -19.95 3.76
N SER A 53 -7.07 -18.76 3.19
CA SER A 53 -6.50 -18.33 1.92
C SER A 53 -5.65 -17.07 2.14
N LEU A 54 -4.73 -16.80 1.21
CA LEU A 54 -3.94 -15.59 1.20
C LEU A 54 -3.96 -14.98 -0.20
N GLN A 55 -4.02 -13.66 -0.26
CA GLN A 55 -3.98 -12.89 -1.48
C GLN A 55 -3.20 -11.58 -1.27
N VAL A 56 -2.80 -10.96 -2.37
CA VAL A 56 -2.18 -9.64 -2.33
C VAL A 56 -3.27 -8.60 -2.13
N PHE A 57 -3.24 -7.88 -1.01
CA PHE A 57 -4.12 -6.72 -0.79
C PHE A 57 -3.70 -5.51 -1.64
N SER A 58 -2.40 -5.21 -1.66
CA SER A 58 -1.79 -4.15 -2.47
C SER A 58 -0.29 -4.44 -2.68
N SER A 59 0.33 -3.87 -3.71
CA SER A 59 1.73 -4.11 -4.07
C SER A 59 2.47 -2.81 -4.42
N GLY A 60 3.80 -2.88 -4.56
CA GLY A 60 4.62 -1.73 -4.96
C GLY A 60 4.83 -0.66 -3.87
N LEU A 61 4.56 -1.00 -2.60
CA LEU A 61 4.59 -0.05 -1.48
C LEU A 61 6.00 0.28 -0.95
N GLY A 62 7.02 -0.46 -1.41
CA GLY A 62 8.39 -0.33 -0.91
C GLY A 62 8.50 -0.80 0.54
N ARG A 63 8.99 0.09 1.43
CA ARG A 63 9.25 -0.22 2.85
C ARG A 63 7.99 -0.19 3.72
N ALA A 64 6.99 -0.98 3.38
CA ALA A 64 5.80 -1.17 4.20
C ALA A 64 6.16 -1.68 5.60
N ARG A 65 5.63 -1.04 6.65
CA ARG A 65 5.86 -1.39 8.06
C ARG A 65 4.53 -1.46 8.82
N GLY A 66 4.25 -0.48 9.68
CA GLY A 66 3.06 -0.48 10.51
C GLY A 66 1.78 -0.49 9.67
N LEU A 67 0.78 -1.22 10.16
CA LEU A 67 -0.54 -1.33 9.58
C LEU A 67 -1.58 -1.14 10.68
N GLN A 68 -2.66 -0.43 10.37
CA GLN A 68 -3.81 -0.30 11.26
C GLN A 68 -5.10 -0.26 10.46
N VAL A 69 -6.10 -1.05 10.90
CA VAL A 69 -7.46 -0.99 10.36
C VAL A 69 -8.27 0.05 11.13
N LEU A 70 -8.89 0.97 10.41
CA LEU A 70 -9.73 2.03 10.96
C LEU A 70 -11.16 1.53 11.26
N PRO A 71 -11.95 2.25 12.07
CA PRO A 71 -13.32 1.85 12.38
C PRO A 71 -14.25 1.68 11.18
N ASN A 72 -13.96 2.33 10.04
CA ASN A 72 -14.72 2.20 8.79
C ASN A 72 -14.18 1.11 7.85
N GLY A 73 -13.18 0.32 8.27
CA GLY A 73 -12.58 -0.76 7.46
C GLY A 73 -11.40 -0.34 6.59
N ASP A 74 -11.22 0.97 6.36
CA ASP A 74 -10.03 1.48 5.66
C ASP A 74 -8.74 1.10 6.40
N VAL A 75 -7.64 0.97 5.66
CA VAL A 75 -6.35 0.51 6.20
C VAL A 75 -5.30 1.61 6.10
N LEU A 76 -4.70 1.97 7.22
CA LEU A 76 -3.51 2.81 7.28
C LEU A 76 -2.26 1.95 7.18
N LEU A 77 -1.29 2.40 6.39
CA LEU A 77 0.03 1.81 6.26
C LEU A 77 1.11 2.88 6.42
N VAL A 78 2.13 2.58 7.22
CA VAL A 78 3.37 3.35 7.25
C VAL A 78 4.33 2.81 6.20
N LYS A 79 4.69 3.67 5.25
CA LYS A 79 5.89 3.50 4.43
C LYS A 79 7.05 4.12 5.18
N ALA A 80 8.00 3.31 5.60
CA ALA A 80 9.12 3.77 6.41
C ALA A 80 10.23 4.41 5.57
N VAL A 81 10.90 5.44 6.13
CA VAL A 81 12.03 6.12 5.50
C VAL A 81 13.12 5.15 5.07
N SER A 82 13.60 5.25 3.83
CA SER A 82 14.73 4.46 3.36
C SER A 82 16.08 5.00 3.85
N ARG A 83 16.81 4.26 4.71
CA ARG A 83 18.16 4.65 5.18
C ARG A 83 19.22 4.76 4.08
N LYS A 84 18.92 4.30 2.86
CA LYS A 84 19.81 4.38 1.70
C LYS A 84 19.39 5.46 0.69
N ALA A 85 18.23 6.10 0.89
CA ALA A 85 17.75 7.14 0.00
C ALA A 85 18.44 8.47 0.30
N ILE A 86 18.58 9.30 -0.73
CA ILE A 86 19.15 10.65 -0.64
C ILE A 86 18.15 11.63 -0.01
N SER A 87 16.85 11.30 -0.06
CA SER A 87 15.75 12.07 0.51
C SER A 87 14.79 11.17 1.27
N ASP A 88 14.12 11.72 2.28
CA ASP A 88 13.01 11.04 2.95
C ASP A 88 11.91 10.72 1.93
N ASP A 89 11.44 9.49 1.98
CA ASP A 89 10.34 8.97 1.16
C ASP A 89 9.27 8.29 2.02
N SER A 90 9.31 8.52 3.34
CA SER A 90 8.34 8.03 4.31
C SER A 90 6.98 8.68 4.09
N ALA A 91 5.93 7.92 4.43
CA ALA A 91 4.55 8.35 4.21
C ALA A 91 3.57 7.53 5.06
N ILE A 92 2.40 8.11 5.29
CA ILE A 92 1.21 7.35 5.72
C ILE A 92 0.28 7.23 4.52
N ILE A 93 -0.02 5.99 4.13
CA ILE A 93 -0.87 5.65 3.01
C ILE A 93 -2.17 5.04 3.55
N LEU A 94 -3.30 5.58 3.13
CA LEU A 94 -4.63 5.05 3.36
C LEU A 94 -5.04 4.18 2.18
N PHE A 95 -5.58 3.00 2.45
CA PHE A 95 -6.21 2.11 1.49
C PHE A 95 -7.68 1.92 1.84
N TRP A 96 -8.49 1.61 0.83
CA TRP A 96 -9.86 1.17 1.01
C TRP A 96 -10.20 0.03 0.07
N ASP A 97 -11.19 -0.74 0.48
CA ASP A 97 -11.79 -1.88 -0.20
C ASP A 97 -13.31 -1.70 -0.04
N ASP A 98 -13.94 -1.18 -1.08
CA ASP A 98 -15.36 -0.81 -1.09
C ASP A 98 -16.26 -2.01 -1.44
N ASP A 99 -15.74 -3.03 -2.13
CA ASP A 99 -16.48 -4.25 -2.49
C ASP A 99 -16.22 -5.46 -1.57
N ALA A 100 -15.30 -5.31 -0.62
CA ALA A 100 -14.91 -6.29 0.39
C ALA A 100 -14.36 -7.60 -0.19
N ASP A 101 -13.71 -7.53 -1.36
CA ASP A 101 -13.05 -8.69 -1.99
C ASP A 101 -11.66 -9.00 -1.42
N GLY A 102 -11.16 -8.15 -0.50
CA GLY A 102 -9.84 -8.27 0.12
C GLY A 102 -8.72 -7.72 -0.75
N ILE A 103 -9.01 -6.89 -1.75
CA ILE A 103 -8.09 -6.16 -2.60
C ILE A 103 -8.38 -4.66 -2.42
N ALA A 104 -7.33 -3.84 -2.35
CA ALA A 104 -7.53 -2.40 -2.27
C ALA A 104 -8.07 -1.85 -3.60
N ASP A 105 -9.27 -1.27 -3.58
CA ASP A 105 -9.85 -0.52 -4.71
C ASP A 105 -9.14 0.81 -4.97
N GLY A 106 -8.54 1.38 -3.92
CA GLY A 106 -7.78 2.60 -4.04
C GLY A 106 -6.89 2.90 -2.86
N GLN A 107 -6.07 3.94 -3.06
CA GLN A 107 -5.14 4.42 -2.06
C GLN A 107 -4.96 5.93 -2.11
N ARG A 108 -4.56 6.51 -0.98
CA ARG A 108 -4.24 7.93 -0.83
C ARG A 108 -3.07 8.11 0.12
N GLN A 109 -2.10 8.94 -0.26
CA GLN A 109 -1.10 9.43 0.68
C GLN A 109 -1.73 10.51 1.57
N LEU A 110 -1.95 10.21 2.85
CA LEU A 110 -2.47 11.17 3.83
C LEU A 110 -1.37 12.10 4.32
N VAL A 111 -0.22 11.52 4.67
CA VAL A 111 0.97 12.22 5.15
C VAL A 111 2.12 11.93 4.19
N GLY A 112 2.75 12.98 3.69
CA GLY A 112 3.89 12.88 2.79
C GLY A 112 5.25 12.84 3.51
N PRO A 113 6.34 12.88 2.74
CA PRO A 113 7.69 12.90 3.30
C PRO A 113 7.98 14.13 4.15
N GLY A 114 9.01 14.03 5.00
CA GLY A 114 9.49 15.11 5.87
C GLY A 114 9.41 14.78 7.36
N HIS A 115 9.16 13.52 7.72
CA HIS A 115 8.94 13.09 9.11
C HIS A 115 9.79 11.88 9.50
N ASP A 116 10.54 11.29 8.57
CA ASP A 116 11.38 10.12 8.83
C ASP A 116 10.64 8.98 9.54
N LEU A 117 9.38 8.74 9.15
CA LEU A 117 8.52 7.75 9.82
C LEU A 117 9.14 6.36 9.74
N THR A 118 9.04 5.57 10.81
CA THR A 118 9.74 4.27 10.89
C THR A 118 8.82 3.07 11.05
N HIS A 119 7.82 3.13 11.93
CA HIS A 119 6.91 2.00 12.14
C HIS A 119 5.57 2.39 12.74
N GLY A 120 5.55 3.15 13.83
CA GLY A 120 4.33 3.39 14.62
C GLY A 120 3.30 4.20 13.86
N VAL A 121 2.05 3.72 13.86
CA VAL A 121 0.85 4.45 13.47
C VAL A 121 -0.30 4.03 14.39
N GLU A 122 -1.08 5.01 14.86
CA GLU A 122 -2.26 4.76 15.69
C GLU A 122 -3.34 5.82 15.42
N TYR A 123 -4.58 5.40 15.22
CA TYR A 123 -5.75 6.26 15.20
C TYR A 123 -6.44 6.25 16.56
N VAL A 124 -6.28 7.35 17.28
CA VAL A 124 -6.95 7.60 18.55
C VAL A 124 -8.37 8.10 18.27
N ARG A 125 -9.35 7.27 18.64
CA ARG A 125 -10.77 7.61 18.53
C ARG A 125 -11.13 8.78 19.46
N PRO A 126 -12.05 9.67 19.05
CA PRO A 126 -12.63 10.64 19.98
C PRO A 126 -13.45 9.90 21.05
N GLU A 127 -13.49 10.45 22.27
CA GLU A 127 -14.09 9.82 23.46
C GLU A 127 -15.55 9.37 23.26
N ASN A 128 -16.32 10.11 22.47
CA ASN A 128 -17.72 9.84 22.18
C ASN A 128 -17.95 9.10 20.84
N ASN A 129 -16.88 8.60 20.19
CA ASN A 129 -16.89 8.02 18.84
C ASN A 129 -17.52 8.94 17.77
N LYS A 130 -17.54 10.26 17.99
CA LYS A 130 -18.08 11.25 17.06
C LYS A 130 -17.08 12.37 16.82
N GLY A 131 -16.99 12.80 15.57
CA GLY A 131 -16.11 13.90 15.17
C GLY A 131 -14.69 13.43 14.84
N THR A 132 -13.76 14.37 14.94
CA THR A 132 -12.37 14.20 14.53
C THR A 132 -11.57 13.49 15.62
N GLY A 133 -10.94 12.38 15.27
CA GLY A 133 -9.95 11.72 16.11
C GLY A 133 -8.54 12.27 15.85
N MET A 134 -7.54 11.56 16.35
CA MET A 134 -6.13 11.91 16.14
C MET A 134 -5.42 10.75 15.45
N LEU A 135 -4.74 11.03 14.34
CA LEU A 135 -3.75 10.14 13.77
C LEU A 135 -2.41 10.44 14.42
N LEU A 136 -1.76 9.41 14.97
CA LEU A 136 -0.43 9.47 15.55
C LEU A 136 0.51 8.63 14.68
N ALA A 137 1.73 9.11 14.47
CA ALA A 137 2.79 8.31 13.88
C ALA A 137 4.15 8.73 14.41
N SER A 138 5.14 7.83 14.33
CA SER A 138 6.44 8.06 14.94
C SER A 138 7.62 7.89 13.97
N SER A 139 8.62 8.75 14.16
CA SER A 139 9.99 8.56 13.72
C SER A 139 10.82 7.88 14.83
N ASP A 140 12.14 7.88 14.70
CA ASP A 140 13.05 7.39 15.74
C ASP A 140 13.15 8.34 16.95
N THR A 141 12.78 9.61 16.81
CA THR A 141 12.95 10.64 17.86
C THR A 141 11.69 11.42 18.17
N THR A 142 10.70 11.41 17.28
CA THR A 142 9.53 12.29 17.36
C THR A 142 8.24 11.51 17.16
N VAL A 143 7.24 11.80 17.98
CA VAL A 143 5.85 11.40 17.73
C VAL A 143 5.11 12.61 17.19
N TYR A 144 4.47 12.44 16.05
CA TYR A 144 3.66 13.45 15.38
C TYR A 144 2.18 13.14 15.53
N SER A 145 1.36 14.18 15.45
CA SER A 145 -0.08 14.08 15.55
C SER A 145 -0.78 14.92 14.48
N TRP A 146 -1.91 14.41 13.97
CA TRP A 146 -2.77 15.10 13.02
C TRP A 146 -4.24 14.91 13.42
N PRO A 147 -5.07 15.96 13.35
CA PRO A 147 -6.52 15.77 13.38
C PRO A 147 -6.93 14.96 12.17
N TYR A 148 -7.66 13.86 12.37
CA TYR A 148 -8.10 13.02 11.27
C TYR A 148 -9.49 12.44 11.55
N THR A 149 -10.34 12.43 10.53
CA THR A 149 -11.66 11.79 10.60
C THR A 149 -11.63 10.58 9.68
N HIS A 150 -11.78 9.38 10.24
CA HIS A 150 -11.78 8.17 9.43
C HIS A 150 -12.89 8.23 8.36
N GLY A 151 -12.58 7.79 7.14
CA GLY A 151 -13.45 7.94 5.97
C GLY A 151 -13.18 9.19 5.14
N ASP A 152 -12.37 10.15 5.62
CA ASP A 152 -11.84 11.21 4.75
C ASP A 152 -10.68 10.67 3.91
N ARG A 153 -11.00 10.25 2.68
CA ARG A 153 -10.03 9.75 1.70
C ARG A 153 -9.43 10.84 0.82
N SER A 154 -9.79 12.11 1.05
CA SER A 154 -9.48 13.22 0.13
C SER A 154 -8.37 14.14 0.64
N SER A 155 -8.34 14.38 1.95
CA SER A 155 -7.43 15.35 2.56
C SER A 155 -5.98 14.83 2.60
N SER A 156 -5.03 15.74 2.38
CA SER A 156 -3.67 15.54 2.87
C SER A 156 -3.54 16.28 4.21
N LEU A 157 -2.88 15.65 5.18
CA LEU A 157 -2.81 16.14 6.56
C LEU A 157 -1.63 17.09 6.79
N GLY A 158 -0.72 17.24 5.81
CA GLY A 158 0.42 18.15 5.92
C GLY A 158 1.42 17.71 6.99
N GLY A 159 2.11 18.69 7.60
CA GLY A 159 3.30 18.44 8.43
C GLY A 159 3.05 17.92 9.86
N GLY A 160 1.83 18.07 10.38
CA GLY A 160 1.48 17.59 11.73
C GLY A 160 2.17 18.34 12.86
N ASP A 161 1.70 18.07 14.08
CA ASP A 161 2.23 18.67 15.31
C ASP A 161 3.10 17.64 16.05
N PRO A 162 4.37 17.94 16.36
CA PRO A 162 5.20 17.09 17.21
C PRO A 162 4.69 17.15 18.66
N ILE A 163 4.40 16.00 19.26
CA ILE A 163 3.87 15.89 20.63
C ILE A 163 4.89 15.37 21.65
N VAL A 164 5.88 14.60 21.18
CA VAL A 164 7.00 14.11 22.00
C VAL A 164 8.26 14.17 21.15
N THR A 165 9.34 14.70 21.70
CA THR A 165 10.66 14.78 21.07
C THR A 165 11.75 14.36 22.06
N ASN A 166 12.75 13.60 21.61
CA ASN A 166 13.95 13.24 22.38
C ASN A 166 15.18 13.99 21.86
#